data_AF-A0A926JML9-F1
#
_entry.id   AF-A0A926JML9-F1
#
_cell.length_a   1.000
_cell.length_b   1.000
_cell.length_c   1.000
_cell.angle_alpha   90.00
_cell.angle_beta   90.00
_cell.angle_gamma   90.00
#
_symmetry.space_group_name_H-M   'P 1'
#
loop_
_entity.id
_entity.type
_entity.pdbx_description
1 polymer ?
#
loop_
_entity_poly.entity_id
_entity_poly.type
_entity_poly.pdbx_seq_one_letter_code
_entity_poly.pdbx_strand_id
1 'polypeptide(L)'
;MWFSRVADSTQAKGLLPQAERTEAGYRLFDEADLEVLRFVRRAKALGLTLDEINDILDLQRDGAQPCGRVTQLLDRHLDQINRTLAELRELRRALLAARRTAEVTRRAGGDAVVCQIIESSPGPGR
;
A
#
# COMPACT_ATOMS: atom_id res chain seq x y z
N MET A 1 19.47 0.61 -7.34
CA MET A 1 18.30 0.80 -8.23
C MET A 1 17.07 1.45 -7.56
N TRP A 2 16.86 1.33 -6.24
CA TRP A 2 15.71 1.96 -5.55
C TRP A 2 15.79 3.50 -5.48
N PHE A 3 16.98 4.05 -5.18
CA PHE A 3 17.18 5.49 -4.96
C PHE A 3 16.91 6.36 -6.21
N SER A 4 17.39 5.93 -7.39
CA SER A 4 17.18 6.67 -8.65
C SER A 4 15.72 6.72 -9.07
N ARG A 5 14.96 5.63 -8.92
CA ARG A 5 13.54 5.58 -9.30
C ARG A 5 12.67 6.43 -8.37
N VAL A 6 13.00 6.45 -7.07
CA VAL A 6 12.32 7.31 -6.10
C VAL A 6 12.65 8.78 -6.39
N ALA A 7 13.94 9.11 -6.61
CA ALA A 7 14.36 10.45 -6.96
C ALA A 7 13.68 10.98 -8.24
N ASP A 8 13.58 10.14 -9.28
CA ASP A 8 12.81 10.45 -10.50
C ASP A 8 11.36 10.80 -10.18
N SER A 9 10.69 9.94 -9.41
CA SER A 9 9.30 10.11 -9.09
C SER A 9 9.03 11.31 -8.19
N THR A 10 9.96 11.66 -7.29
CA THR A 10 9.86 12.85 -6.43
C THR A 10 10.04 14.14 -7.21
N GLN A 11 10.99 14.16 -8.16
CA GLN A 11 11.23 15.32 -9.03
C GLN A 11 10.05 15.54 -9.98
N ALA A 12 9.52 14.47 -10.58
CA ALA A 12 8.34 14.54 -11.44
C ALA A 12 7.09 15.06 -10.71
N LYS A 13 7.02 14.86 -9.39
CA LYS A 13 5.92 15.30 -8.53
C LYS A 13 6.18 16.64 -7.83
N GLY A 14 7.30 17.32 -8.12
CA GLY A 14 7.64 18.63 -7.52
C GLY A 14 8.06 18.59 -6.05
N LEU A 15 8.27 17.39 -5.49
CA LEU A 15 8.73 17.22 -4.10
C LEU A 15 10.19 17.65 -3.92
N LEU A 16 10.99 17.55 -4.98
CA LEU A 16 12.38 17.99 -5.04
C LEU A 16 12.58 18.91 -6.24
N PRO A 17 13.47 19.90 -6.14
CA PRO A 17 13.93 20.63 -7.32
C PRO A 17 14.54 19.66 -8.34
N GLN A 18 14.47 20.04 -9.61
CA GLN A 18 15.11 19.26 -10.65
C GLN A 18 16.63 19.32 -10.42
N ALA A 19 17.22 18.16 -10.16
CA ALA A 19 18.61 18.02 -9.75
C ALA A 19 19.50 18.43 -10.92
N GLU A 20 20.47 19.27 -10.63
CA GLU A 20 21.54 19.57 -11.57
C GLU A 20 22.23 18.26 -11.97
N ARG A 21 22.66 18.20 -13.22
CA ARG A 21 23.37 17.04 -13.74
C ARG A 21 24.83 17.40 -13.97
N THR A 22 25.73 16.51 -13.59
CA THR A 22 27.15 16.62 -13.99
C THR A 22 27.29 16.45 -15.49
N GLU A 23 28.41 16.86 -16.07
CA GLU A 23 28.72 16.61 -17.49
C GLU A 23 28.68 15.11 -17.86
N ALA A 24 28.96 14.24 -16.89
CA ALA A 24 28.85 12.78 -17.02
C ALA A 24 27.41 12.23 -16.83
N GLY A 25 26.42 13.10 -16.62
CA GLY A 25 24.99 12.75 -16.53
C GLY A 25 24.49 12.29 -15.16
N TYR A 26 25.30 12.38 -14.10
CA TYR A 26 24.89 12.04 -12.74
C TYR A 26 24.12 13.18 -12.07
N ARG A 27 23.12 12.86 -11.23
CA ARG A 27 22.39 13.87 -10.45
C ARG A 27 23.21 14.35 -9.26
N LEU A 28 23.25 15.65 -9.08
CA LEU A 28 23.77 16.33 -7.91
C LEU A 28 22.61 16.59 -6.95
N PHE A 29 22.75 16.10 -5.73
CA PHE A 29 21.84 16.39 -4.62
C PHE A 29 22.64 17.10 -3.55
N ASP A 30 22.10 18.17 -3.00
CA ASP A 30 22.65 18.79 -1.80
C ASP A 30 22.18 18.07 -0.53
N GLU A 31 22.63 18.51 0.64
CA GLU A 31 22.25 17.88 1.91
C GLU A 31 20.75 18.02 2.20
N ALA A 32 20.12 19.13 1.78
CA ALA A 32 18.70 19.38 1.96
C ALA A 32 17.86 18.42 1.11
N ASP A 33 18.27 18.16 -0.13
CA ASP A 33 17.67 17.14 -0.99
C ASP A 33 17.74 15.75 -0.35
N LEU A 34 18.88 15.42 0.27
CA LEU A 34 19.06 14.14 0.97
C LEU A 34 18.17 14.00 2.20
N GLU A 35 17.89 15.09 2.91
CA GLU A 35 16.94 15.09 4.03
C GLU A 35 15.51 14.83 3.55
N VAL A 36 15.08 15.50 2.48
CA VAL A 36 13.76 15.27 1.88
C VAL A 36 13.65 13.83 1.37
N LEU A 37 14.66 13.30 0.66
CA LEU A 37 14.66 11.91 0.22
C LEU A 37 14.58 10.91 1.38
N ARG A 38 15.28 11.18 2.50
CA ARG A 38 15.17 10.39 3.73
C ARG A 38 13.78 10.47 4.35
N PHE A 39 13.13 11.63 4.28
CA PHE A 39 11.74 11.80 4.72
C PHE A 39 10.77 11.00 3.83
N VAL A 40 10.81 11.19 2.51
CA VAL A 40 9.98 10.46 1.53
C VAL A 40 10.14 8.96 1.71
N ARG A 41 11.37 8.47 1.90
CA ARG A 41 11.65 7.04 2.16
C ARG A 41 10.89 6.51 3.37
N ARG A 42 10.96 7.22 4.49
CA ARG A 42 10.32 6.82 5.75
C ARG A 42 8.79 6.85 5.61
N ALA A 43 8.25 7.91 5.00
CA ALA A 43 6.82 8.03 4.74
C ALA A 43 6.30 6.93 3.81
N LYS A 44 7.05 6.58 2.76
CA LYS A 44 6.73 5.45 1.88
C LYS A 44 6.69 4.11 2.60
N ALA A 45 7.61 3.89 3.54
CA ALA A 45 7.62 2.67 4.34
C ALA A 45 6.38 2.56 5.26
N LEU A 46 5.74 3.69 5.59
CA LEU A 46 4.48 3.75 6.33
C LEU A 46 3.24 3.61 5.43
N GLY A 47 3.42 3.41 4.12
CA GLY A 47 2.31 3.25 3.18
C GLY A 47 1.84 4.53 2.51
N LEU A 48 2.40 5.70 2.85
CA LEU A 48 1.96 6.97 2.29
C LEU A 48 2.24 7.07 0.78
N THR A 49 1.27 7.60 0.05
CA THR A 49 1.38 7.89 -1.38
C THR A 49 2.29 9.10 -1.62
N LEU A 50 2.78 9.31 -2.86
CA LEU A 50 3.64 10.46 -3.12
C LEU A 50 2.86 11.78 -3.02
N ASP A 51 1.57 11.75 -3.35
CA ASP A 51 0.70 12.92 -3.27
C ASP A 51 0.44 13.30 -1.80
N GLU A 52 0.17 12.33 -0.93
CA GLU A 52 0.06 12.57 0.52
C GLU A 52 1.37 13.08 1.13
N ILE A 53 2.51 12.60 0.66
CA ILE A 53 3.83 13.08 1.09
C ILE A 53 4.06 14.52 0.61
N ASN A 54 3.59 14.87 -0.59
CA ASN A 54 3.69 16.22 -1.11
C ASN A 54 2.86 17.19 -0.26
N ASP A 55 1.62 16.84 0.07
CA ASP A 55 0.77 17.63 0.97
C ASP A 55 1.47 17.91 2.31
N ILE A 56 2.20 16.93 2.85
CA ILE A 56 2.94 17.09 4.11
C ILE A 56 4.12 18.05 3.96
N LEU A 57 4.87 17.94 2.86
CA LEU A 57 5.99 18.85 2.60
C LEU A 57 5.52 20.28 2.33
N ASP A 58 4.39 20.45 1.64
CA ASP A 58 3.82 21.78 1.38
C ASP A 58 3.36 22.46 2.69
N LEU A 59 2.71 21.72 3.60
CA LEU A 59 2.39 22.24 4.93
C LEU A 59 3.64 22.68 5.71
N GLN A 60 4.73 21.91 5.62
CA GLN A 60 5.99 22.27 6.26
C GLN A 60 6.59 23.55 5.64
N ARG A 61 6.56 23.68 4.31
CA ARG A 61 7.04 24.85 3.57
C ARG A 61 6.27 26.12 3.94
N ASP A 62 4.97 25.98 4.22
CA ASP A 62 4.10 27.05 4.69
C ASP A 62 4.28 27.38 6.19
N GLY A 63 5.20 26.69 6.88
CA GLY A 63 5.51 26.90 8.30
C GLY A 63 4.53 26.23 9.27
N ALA A 64 3.60 25.41 8.78
CA ALA A 64 2.65 24.68 9.61
C ALA A 64 3.25 23.38 10.16
N GLN A 65 2.74 22.94 11.32
CA GLN A 65 3.14 21.65 11.91
C GLN A 65 2.45 20.48 11.19
N PRO A 66 3.18 19.58 10.53
CA PRO A 66 2.59 18.53 9.71
C PRO A 66 2.02 17.36 10.52
N CYS A 67 2.32 17.26 11.82
CA CYS A 67 2.00 16.09 12.63
C CYS A 67 0.50 15.74 12.63
N GLY A 68 -0.39 16.74 12.70
CA GLY A 68 -1.83 16.51 12.64
C GLY A 68 -2.28 15.90 11.32
N ARG A 69 -1.75 16.39 10.18
CA ARG A 69 -2.03 15.83 8.86
C ARG A 69 -1.48 14.40 8.74
N VAL A 70 -0.26 14.16 9.20
CA VAL A 70 0.35 12.83 9.21
C VAL A 70 -0.49 11.84 10.01
N THR A 71 -0.93 12.19 11.22
CA THR A 71 -1.79 11.33 12.04
C THR A 71 -3.09 10.97 11.33
N GLN A 72 -3.79 11.95 10.75
CA GLN A 72 -5.03 11.69 9.99
C GLN A 72 -4.82 10.74 8.79
N LEU A 73 -3.69 10.85 8.11
CA LEU A 73 -3.35 9.95 7.00
C LEU A 73 -3.09 8.53 7.53
N LEU A 74 -2.34 8.40 8.61
CA LEU A 74 -2.08 7.10 9.24
C LEU A 74 -3.36 6.42 9.73
N ASP A 75 -4.26 7.16 10.38
CA ASP A 75 -5.55 6.63 10.85
C ASP A 75 -6.38 6.08 9.68
N ARG A 76 -6.44 6.82 8.56
CA ARG A 76 -7.14 6.36 7.34
C ARG A 76 -6.53 5.08 6.77
N HIS A 77 -5.20 4.98 6.75
CA HIS A 77 -4.50 3.79 6.25
C HIS A 77 -4.73 2.60 7.19
N LEU A 78 -4.71 2.81 8.50
CA LEU A 78 -5.05 1.79 9.50
C LEU A 78 -6.49 1.28 9.31
N ASP A 79 -7.46 2.18 9.12
CA ASP A 79 -8.86 1.81 8.87
C ASP A 79 -9.00 0.98 7.60
N GLN A 80 -8.27 1.34 6.54
CA GLN A 80 -8.27 0.56 5.30
C GLN A 80 -7.69 -0.84 5.52
N ILE A 81 -6.55 -0.94 6.21
CA ILE A 81 -5.92 -2.22 6.54
C ILE A 81 -6.89 -3.08 7.37
N ASN A 82 -7.55 -2.50 8.37
CA ASN A 82 -8.50 -3.20 9.22
C ASN A 82 -9.70 -3.75 8.44
N ARG A 83 -10.23 -2.98 7.47
CA ARG A 83 -11.30 -3.44 6.57
C ARG A 83 -10.84 -4.62 5.72
N THR A 84 -9.69 -4.51 5.06
CA THR A 84 -9.13 -5.60 4.26
C THR A 84 -8.84 -6.84 5.10
N LEU A 85 -8.33 -6.68 6.32
CA LEU A 85 -8.14 -7.81 7.24
C LEU A 85 -9.46 -8.49 7.60
N ALA A 86 -10.54 -7.72 7.82
CA ALA A 86 -11.86 -8.29 8.09
C ALA A 86 -12.37 -9.12 6.89
N GLU A 87 -12.29 -8.57 5.68
CA GLU A 87 -12.67 -9.25 4.44
C GLU A 87 -11.85 -10.55 4.23
N LEU A 88 -10.53 -10.49 4.40
CA LEU A 88 -9.66 -11.66 4.28
C LEU A 88 -9.95 -12.72 5.34
N ARG A 89 -10.33 -12.32 6.56
CA ARG A 89 -10.74 -13.25 7.63
C ARG A 89 -12.07 -13.95 7.29
N GLU A 90 -13.02 -13.23 6.69
CA GLU A 90 -14.28 -13.81 6.21
C GLU A 90 -14.03 -14.80 5.07
N LEU A 91 -13.27 -14.40 4.06
CA LEU A 91 -12.91 -15.26 2.94
C LEU A 91 -12.20 -16.54 3.43
N ARG A 92 -11.25 -16.40 4.37
CA ARG A 92 -10.59 -17.55 4.99
C ARG A 92 -11.59 -18.49 5.67
N ARG A 93 -12.58 -17.98 6.40
CA ARG A 93 -13.62 -18.79 7.04
C ARG A 93 -14.47 -19.53 6.00
N ALA A 94 -14.87 -18.84 4.93
CA ALA A 94 -15.61 -19.45 3.83
C ALA A 94 -14.81 -20.59 3.17
N LEU A 95 -13.53 -20.37 2.88
CA LEU A 95 -12.65 -21.40 2.29
C LEU A 95 -12.45 -22.60 3.22
N LEU A 96 -12.31 -22.39 4.52
CA LEU A 96 -12.23 -23.48 5.50
C LEU A 96 -13.53 -24.28 5.59
N ALA A 97 -14.68 -23.63 5.53
CA ALA A 97 -15.98 -24.29 5.52
C ALA A 97 -16.16 -25.13 4.25
N ALA A 98 -15.90 -24.55 3.08
CA ALA A 98 -15.99 -25.22 1.80
C ALA A 98 -15.07 -26.47 1.74
N ARG A 99 -13.84 -26.36 2.27
CA ARG A 99 -12.90 -27.50 2.37
C ARG A 99 -13.42 -28.62 3.29
N ARG A 100 -14.01 -28.29 4.45
CA ARG A 100 -14.60 -29.30 5.35
C ARG A 100 -15.74 -30.04 4.68
N THR A 101 -16.63 -29.33 3.98
CA THR A 101 -17.73 -29.95 3.22
C THR A 101 -17.19 -30.92 2.18
N ALA A 102 -16.14 -30.53 1.44
CA ALA A 102 -15.48 -31.40 0.47
C ALA A 102 -14.97 -32.72 1.06
N GLU A 103 -14.35 -32.66 2.23
CA GLU A 103 -13.81 -33.85 2.93
C GLU A 103 -14.93 -34.81 3.33
N VAL A 104 -16.08 -34.28 3.77
CA VAL A 104 -17.26 -35.08 4.13
C VAL A 104 -17.88 -35.74 2.89
N THR A 105 -18.15 -34.97 1.83
CA THR A 105 -18.74 -35.51 0.58
C THR A 105 -17.86 -36.58 -0.05
N ARG A 106 -16.53 -36.42 -0.05
CA ARG A 106 -15.59 -37.41 -0.56
C ARG A 106 -15.67 -38.74 0.20
N ARG A 107 -15.83 -38.70 1.53
CA ARG A 107 -15.96 -39.91 2.36
C ARG A 107 -17.30 -40.61 2.18
N ALA A 108 -18.33 -39.89 1.76
CA ALA A 108 -19.68 -40.42 1.51
C ALA A 108 -19.83 -41.09 0.12
N GLY A 109 -18.78 -41.11 -0.72
CA GLY A 109 -18.79 -41.82 -2.00
C GLY A 109 -19.67 -41.20 -3.09
N GLY A 110 -19.98 -39.90 -2.99
CA GLY A 110 -20.82 -39.21 -3.97
C GLY A 110 -20.08 -38.93 -5.28
N ASP A 111 -20.67 -39.40 -6.39
CA ASP A 111 -20.20 -39.14 -7.76
C ASP A 111 -20.66 -37.73 -8.18
N ALA A 112 -19.75 -36.76 -8.18
CA ALA A 112 -20.08 -35.37 -8.49
C ALA A 112 -19.48 -34.96 -9.83
N VAL A 113 -20.33 -34.70 -10.82
CA VAL A 113 -19.97 -34.19 -12.16
C VAL A 113 -19.46 -32.73 -12.09
N VAL A 114 -19.84 -31.99 -11.05
CA VAL A 114 -19.35 -30.62 -10.76
C VAL A 114 -18.92 -30.50 -9.30
N CYS A 115 -17.88 -29.72 -9.05
CA CYS A 115 -17.31 -29.51 -7.73
C CYS A 115 -18.28 -28.74 -6.82
N GLN A 116 -18.99 -29.47 -5.94
CA GLN A 116 -19.94 -28.90 -4.97
C GLN A 116 -19.33 -27.81 -4.05
N ILE A 117 -18.00 -27.78 -3.90
CA ILE A 117 -17.27 -26.76 -3.12
C ILE A 117 -17.50 -25.35 -3.69
N ILE A 118 -17.50 -25.23 -5.02
CA ILE A 118 -17.62 -23.95 -5.71
C ILE A 118 -19.10 -23.54 -5.77
N GLU A 119 -19.98 -24.48 -6.08
CA GLU A 119 -21.43 -24.22 -6.21
C GLU A 119 -22.12 -23.93 -4.87
N SER A 120 -21.59 -24.46 -3.75
CA SER A 120 -22.17 -24.26 -2.42
C SER A 120 -21.53 -23.10 -1.64
N SER A 121 -20.52 -22.43 -2.19
CA SER A 121 -19.88 -21.29 -1.51
C SER A 121 -20.70 -20.02 -1.74
N PRO A 122 -21.20 -19.33 -0.69
CA PRO A 122 -21.78 -18.01 -0.87
C PRO A 122 -20.66 -17.11 -1.38
N GLY A 123 -20.82 -16.56 -2.58
CA GLY A 123 -19.88 -15.61 -3.16
C GLY A 123 -19.63 -14.43 -2.21
N PRO A 124 -18.55 -13.65 -2.41
CA PRO A 124 -18.27 -12.51 -1.56
C PRO A 124 -19.50 -11.58 -1.54
N GLY A 125 -20.08 -11.40 -0.35
CA GLY A 125 -21.26 -10.56 -0.15
C GLY A 125 -21.02 -9.18 -0.76
N ARG A 126 -21.94 -8.79 -1.64
CA ARG A 126 -21.97 -7.48 -2.28
C ARG A 126 -22.30 -6.38 -1.28
#